data_AF-A0A535V4V3-F1
#
_entry.id   AF-A0A535V4V3-F1
#
_cell.length_a   1.000
_cell.length_b   1.000
_cell.length_c   1.000
_cell.angle_alpha   90.00
_cell.angle_beta   90.00
_cell.angle_gamma   90.00
#
_symmetry.space_group_name_H-M   'P 1'
#
loop_
_entity.id
_entity.type
_entity.pdbx_description
1 polymer ?
#
loop_
_entity_poly.entity_id
_entity_poly.type
_entity_poly.pdbx_seq_one_letter_code
_entity_poly.pdbx_strand_id
1 'polypeptide(L)'
;MPGGAFYESWLGSGPYRYRFRPGKRREVDDYPAYNLIVRRSAAEHVNGWGTGFYGGEDTVICLALVEAGWRIVYDPDVVVYHQRRTIMLKHLAQVGNVGRHRGYFVKAYPQTSLRPSYFLPTLGTIALAGLGAAAIFSGKARAALGVALGAYAVGGVVLGLAERDEPSIAVALPGVALASHVTYGIQFVRGLLTRQLER
;
A
#
# COMPACT_ATOMS: atom_id res chain seq x y z
N MET A 1 -7.90 -8.92 -13.33
CA MET A 1 -8.76 -8.75 -12.12
C MET A 1 -8.53 -7.38 -11.49
N PRO A 2 -9.57 -6.64 -11.09
CA PRO A 2 -9.45 -5.28 -10.55
C PRO A 2 -8.57 -5.15 -9.29
N GLY A 3 -8.58 -6.12 -8.38
CA GLY A 3 -7.74 -6.09 -7.17
C GLY A 3 -6.24 -6.23 -7.46
N GLY A 4 -5.85 -7.06 -8.43
CA GLY A 4 -4.47 -7.11 -8.93
C GLY A 4 -4.08 -5.83 -9.67
N ALA A 5 -5.02 -5.31 -10.47
CA ALA A 5 -4.82 -4.06 -11.18
C ALA A 5 -4.60 -2.87 -10.24
N PHE A 6 -5.28 -2.82 -9.10
CA PHE A 6 -4.99 -1.85 -8.06
C PHE A 6 -3.49 -1.86 -7.67
N TYR A 7 -2.94 -3.02 -7.31
CA TYR A 7 -1.55 -3.13 -6.87
C TYR A 7 -0.54 -2.74 -7.95
N GLU A 8 -0.76 -3.18 -9.18
CA GLU A 8 0.14 -2.90 -10.29
C GLU A 8 0.08 -1.43 -10.80
N SER A 9 -0.96 -0.69 -10.41
CA SER A 9 -1.20 0.68 -10.92
C SER A 9 -0.47 1.76 -10.14
N TRP A 10 -0.18 2.89 -10.81
CA TRP A 10 0.22 4.12 -10.12
C TRP A 10 -0.85 4.60 -9.14
N LEU A 11 -2.12 4.48 -9.51
CA LEU A 11 -3.22 4.93 -8.66
C LEU A 11 -3.25 4.16 -7.33
N GLY A 12 -2.97 2.85 -7.34
CA GLY A 12 -3.09 2.03 -6.14
C GLY A 12 -1.83 1.88 -5.29
N SER A 13 -0.68 1.57 -5.90
CA SER A 13 0.58 1.39 -5.14
C SER A 13 1.59 2.50 -5.34
N GLY A 14 1.29 3.48 -6.21
CA GLY A 14 2.18 4.61 -6.48
C GLY A 14 3.61 4.16 -6.81
N PRO A 15 4.63 4.72 -6.14
CA PRO A 15 6.03 4.37 -6.41
C PRO A 15 6.37 2.93 -6.06
N TYR A 16 5.55 2.23 -5.25
CA TYR A 16 5.77 0.84 -4.83
C TYR A 16 5.23 -0.19 -5.82
N ARG A 17 4.65 0.25 -6.95
CA ARG A 17 4.13 -0.66 -7.99
C ARG A 17 5.17 -1.64 -8.56
N TYR A 18 6.48 -1.33 -8.41
CA TYR A 18 7.57 -2.23 -8.83
C TYR A 18 7.57 -3.58 -8.09
N ARG A 19 6.90 -3.67 -6.94
CA ARG A 19 6.67 -4.92 -6.20
C ARG A 19 5.69 -5.86 -6.91
N PHE A 20 4.96 -5.34 -7.90
CA PHE A 20 3.85 -6.02 -8.56
C PHE A 20 3.98 -6.06 -10.09
N ARG A 21 4.72 -5.11 -10.67
CA ARG A 21 5.03 -5.05 -12.08
C ARG A 21 6.55 -4.92 -12.27
N PRO A 22 7.19 -5.77 -13.08
CA PRO A 22 8.62 -5.65 -13.37
C PRO A 22 9.00 -4.23 -13.79
N GLY A 23 10.10 -3.73 -13.25
CA GLY A 23 10.59 -2.38 -13.48
C GLY A 23 12.12 -2.31 -13.47
N LYS A 24 12.68 -1.13 -13.22
CA LYS A 24 14.14 -0.99 -13.13
C LYS A 24 14.70 -1.63 -11.86
N ARG A 25 15.76 -2.43 -12.00
CA ARG A 25 16.60 -2.95 -10.92
C ARG A 25 17.03 -1.81 -9.99
N ARG A 26 16.96 -2.04 -8.67
CA ARG A 26 17.28 -1.00 -7.66
C ARG A 26 17.62 -1.60 -6.32
N GLU A 27 18.34 -0.84 -5.50
CA GLU A 27 18.45 -1.14 -4.08
C GLU A 27 17.16 -0.75 -3.37
N VAL A 28 16.79 -1.55 -2.38
CA VAL A 28 15.61 -1.34 -1.54
C VAL A 28 16.00 -1.60 -0.09
N ASP A 29 15.19 -1.09 0.82
CA ASP A 29 15.35 -1.21 2.27
C ASP A 29 14.14 -1.88 2.95
N ASP A 30 13.12 -2.21 2.15
CA ASP A 30 11.90 -2.91 2.55
C ASP A 30 11.35 -3.63 1.31
N TYR A 31 11.14 -4.94 1.41
CA TYR A 31 10.60 -5.75 0.33
C TYR A 31 9.76 -6.90 0.87
N PRO A 32 8.65 -7.27 0.21
CA PRO A 32 7.73 -8.29 0.72
C PRO A 32 8.32 -9.69 0.79
N ALA A 33 8.05 -10.41 1.89
CA ALA A 33 8.53 -11.78 2.12
C ALA A 33 8.12 -12.78 1.03
N TYR A 34 6.99 -12.55 0.35
CA TYR A 34 6.47 -13.46 -0.68
C TYR A 34 7.31 -13.50 -1.97
N ASN A 35 8.32 -12.63 -2.10
CA ASN A 35 9.32 -12.67 -3.16
C ASN A 35 10.68 -12.13 -2.62
N LEU A 36 11.13 -12.65 -1.48
CA LEU A 36 12.39 -12.26 -0.84
C LEU A 36 13.26 -13.50 -0.62
N ILE A 37 14.47 -13.48 -1.19
CA ILE A 37 15.47 -14.54 -1.01
C ILE A 37 16.60 -13.96 -0.16
N VAL A 38 16.84 -14.55 1.00
CA VAL A 38 17.87 -14.09 1.95
C VAL A 38 18.98 -15.13 2.04
N ARG A 39 20.23 -14.66 1.94
CA ARG A 39 21.41 -15.51 2.11
C ARG A 39 21.43 -16.05 3.55
N ARG A 40 21.62 -17.35 3.74
CA ARG A 40 21.56 -17.98 5.07
C ARG A 40 22.42 -17.27 6.12
N SER A 41 23.68 -16.97 5.78
CA SER A 41 24.59 -16.26 6.67
C SER A 41 24.12 -14.86 7.05
N ALA A 42 23.42 -14.16 6.15
CA ALA A 42 22.85 -12.84 6.43
C ALA A 42 21.65 -12.96 7.38
N ALA A 43 20.78 -13.95 7.16
CA ALA A 43 19.65 -14.23 8.05
C ALA A 43 20.13 -14.62 9.46
N GLU A 44 21.12 -15.52 9.57
CA GLU A 44 21.70 -15.92 10.86
C GLU A 44 22.36 -14.73 11.58
N HIS A 45 23.02 -13.83 10.85
CA HIS A 45 23.62 -12.61 11.42
C HIS A 45 22.57 -11.68 12.08
N VAL A 46 21.34 -11.62 11.56
CA VAL A 46 20.28 -10.75 12.10
C VAL A 46 19.26 -11.51 12.97
N ASN A 47 19.58 -12.72 13.43
CA ASN A 47 18.68 -13.59 14.21
C ASN A 47 17.39 -14.02 13.48
N GLY A 48 17.43 -14.07 12.14
CA GLY A 48 16.33 -14.52 11.30
C GLY A 48 15.15 -13.55 11.23
N TRP A 49 13.93 -14.08 11.13
CA TRP A 49 12.71 -13.28 10.98
C TRP A 49 12.26 -12.60 12.28
N GLY A 50 12.70 -13.12 13.44
CA GLY A 50 12.82 -12.37 14.69
C GLY A 50 11.60 -11.63 15.25
N THR A 51 10.37 -11.87 14.77
CA THR A 51 9.20 -11.10 15.23
C THR A 51 7.98 -11.92 15.61
N GLY A 52 7.14 -11.30 16.44
CA GLY A 52 5.83 -11.80 16.79
C GLY A 52 4.72 -11.38 15.82
N PHE A 53 4.95 -10.58 14.79
CA PHE A 53 3.84 -9.98 14.03
C PHE A 53 3.25 -10.92 12.98
N TYR A 54 1.91 -11.03 12.90
CA TYR A 54 1.25 -11.67 11.75
C TYR A 54 1.08 -10.64 10.62
N GLY A 55 2.16 -10.46 9.85
CA GLY A 55 2.30 -9.42 8.85
C GLY A 55 3.34 -8.38 9.25
N GLY A 56 4.16 -7.93 8.30
CA GLY A 56 5.20 -6.95 8.57
C GLY A 56 6.55 -7.53 9.04
N GLU A 57 6.68 -8.85 9.19
CA GLU A 57 7.95 -9.54 9.47
C GLU A 57 9.02 -9.21 8.42
N ASP A 58 8.57 -9.02 7.18
CA ASP A 58 9.37 -8.57 6.03
C ASP A 58 10.04 -7.22 6.27
N THR A 59 9.31 -6.26 6.84
CA THR A 59 9.82 -4.93 7.16
C THR A 59 10.92 -5.02 8.23
N VAL A 60 10.75 -5.91 9.21
CA VAL A 60 11.67 -6.02 10.35
C VAL A 60 12.97 -6.70 9.94
N ILE A 61 12.91 -7.83 9.22
CA ILE A 61 14.13 -8.48 8.74
C ILE A 61 14.87 -7.60 7.73
N CYS A 62 14.16 -6.90 6.83
CA CYS A 62 14.80 -6.02 5.85
C CYS A 62 15.55 -4.87 6.54
N LEU A 63 14.92 -4.25 7.53
CA LEU A 63 15.56 -3.18 8.29
C LEU A 63 16.80 -3.69 9.03
N ALA A 64 16.69 -4.84 9.71
CA ALA A 64 17.83 -5.44 10.43
C ALA A 64 18.99 -5.78 9.47
N LEU A 65 18.70 -6.28 8.27
CA LEU A 65 19.71 -6.55 7.25
C LEU A 65 20.43 -5.28 6.80
N VAL A 66 19.68 -4.21 6.51
CA VAL A 66 20.25 -2.91 6.09
C VAL A 66 21.09 -2.29 7.21
N GLU A 67 20.60 -2.31 8.45
CA GLU A 67 21.33 -1.79 9.61
C GLU A 67 22.62 -2.61 9.90
N ALA A 68 22.62 -3.90 9.59
CA ALA A 68 23.81 -4.76 9.64
C ALA A 68 24.76 -4.61 8.42
N GLY A 69 24.47 -3.67 7.50
CA GLY A 69 25.31 -3.38 6.34
C GLY A 69 25.09 -4.29 5.13
N TRP A 70 24.08 -5.16 5.16
CA TRP A 70 23.69 -5.93 3.97
C TRP A 70 22.90 -5.07 2.99
N ARG A 71 23.01 -5.40 1.71
CA ARG A 71 22.26 -4.76 0.63
C ARG A 71 21.12 -5.64 0.18
N ILE A 72 19.93 -5.07 0.04
CA ILE A 72 18.78 -5.74 -0.57
C ILE A 72 18.58 -5.16 -1.97
N VAL A 73 18.61 -6.04 -2.97
CA VAL A 73 18.48 -5.64 -4.38
C VAL A 73 17.19 -6.20 -4.94
N TYR A 74 16.31 -5.31 -5.40
CA TYR A 74 15.22 -5.68 -6.28
C TYR A 74 15.77 -5.94 -7.68
N ASP A 75 15.50 -7.14 -8.19
CA ASP A 75 15.86 -7.57 -9.53
C ASP A 75 14.59 -7.93 -10.32
N PRO A 76 14.32 -7.27 -11.47
CA PRO A 76 13.08 -7.50 -12.22
C PRO A 76 12.99 -8.89 -12.86
N ASP A 77 14.10 -9.62 -12.98
CA ASP A 77 14.13 -10.96 -13.56
C ASP A 77 13.77 -12.04 -12.52
N VAL A 78 13.74 -11.70 -11.22
CA VAL A 78 13.33 -12.60 -10.13
C VAL A 78 11.83 -12.48 -9.89
N VAL A 79 11.07 -13.29 -10.63
CA VAL A 79 9.59 -13.21 -10.67
C VAL A 79 8.93 -14.40 -9.96
N VAL A 80 7.95 -14.09 -9.11
CA VAL A 80 7.02 -15.07 -8.52
C VAL A 80 5.59 -14.65 -8.83
N TYR A 81 4.80 -15.57 -9.38
CA TYR A 81 3.40 -15.33 -9.68
C TYR A 81 2.52 -15.56 -8.46
N HIS A 82 1.76 -14.55 -8.07
CA HIS A 82 0.85 -14.59 -6.93
C HIS A 82 -0.60 -14.46 -7.38
N GLN A 83 -1.45 -15.37 -6.94
CA GLN A 83 -2.89 -15.23 -7.13
C GLN A 83 -3.44 -14.13 -6.22
N ARG A 84 -4.16 -13.18 -6.82
CA ARG A 84 -4.79 -12.08 -6.10
C ARG A 84 -6.19 -12.44 -5.64
N ARG A 85 -6.66 -11.78 -4.57
CA ARG A 85 -8.02 -11.95 -4.07
C ARG A 85 -9.02 -11.51 -5.15
N THR A 86 -9.95 -12.40 -5.48
CA THR A 86 -11.01 -12.15 -6.47
C THR A 86 -12.21 -11.43 -5.84
N ILE A 87 -12.44 -11.64 -4.54
CA ILE A 87 -13.55 -11.07 -3.79
C ILE A 87 -13.13 -9.71 -3.21
N MET A 88 -13.88 -8.64 -3.54
CA MET A 88 -13.60 -7.27 -3.11
C MET A 88 -13.44 -7.14 -1.59
N LEU A 89 -14.32 -7.78 -0.81
CA LEU A 89 -14.22 -7.76 0.65
C LEU A 89 -12.90 -8.35 1.18
N LYS A 90 -12.43 -9.45 0.58
CA LYS A 90 -11.14 -10.07 0.94
C LYS A 90 -9.96 -9.18 0.53
N HIS A 91 -10.07 -8.48 -0.59
CA HIS A 91 -9.09 -7.48 -1.03
C HIS A 91 -9.01 -6.30 -0.04
N LEU A 92 -10.15 -5.72 0.33
CA LEU A 92 -10.20 -4.62 1.30
C LEU A 92 -9.70 -5.05 2.68
N ALA A 93 -10.01 -6.27 3.12
CA ALA A 93 -9.45 -6.82 4.36
C ALA A 93 -7.91 -6.89 4.32
N GLN A 94 -7.34 -7.32 3.18
CA GLN A 94 -5.89 -7.35 2.98
C GLN A 94 -5.29 -5.94 3.00
N VAL A 95 -5.86 -5.00 2.24
CA VAL A 95 -5.40 -3.60 2.22
C VAL A 95 -5.52 -2.96 3.61
N GLY A 96 -6.61 -3.25 4.33
CA GLY A 96 -6.82 -2.78 5.69
C GLY A 96 -5.85 -3.37 6.69
N ASN A 97 -5.41 -4.63 6.52
CA ASN A 97 -4.36 -5.20 7.35
C ASN A 97 -3.02 -4.51 7.11
N VAL A 98 -2.67 -4.26 5.84
CA VAL A 98 -1.46 -3.50 5.47
C VAL A 98 -1.49 -2.09 6.06
N GLY A 99 -2.63 -1.40 5.95
CA GLY A 99 -2.81 -0.07 6.54
C GLY A 99 -2.58 -0.08 8.06
N ARG A 100 -3.19 -1.04 8.78
CA ARG A 100 -3.01 -1.19 10.22
C ARG A 100 -1.55 -1.41 10.61
N HIS A 101 -0.85 -2.32 9.93
CA HIS A 101 0.57 -2.59 10.20
C HIS A 101 1.43 -1.36 9.93
N ARG A 102 1.23 -0.69 8.79
CA ARG A 102 1.99 0.52 8.46
C ARG A 102 1.76 1.65 9.46
N GLY A 103 0.53 1.84 9.91
CA GLY A 103 0.22 2.81 10.97
C GLY A 103 0.94 2.51 12.29
N TYR A 104 0.97 1.24 12.70
CA TYR A 104 1.70 0.82 13.90
C TYR A 104 3.23 0.99 13.73
N PHE A 105 3.76 0.60 12.57
CA PHE A 105 5.18 0.63 12.25
C PHE A 105 5.75 2.03 12.11
N VAL A 106 4.95 3.07 11.94
CA VAL A 106 5.42 4.46 12.08
C VAL A 106 6.16 4.67 13.40
N LYS A 107 5.70 4.03 14.48
CA LYS A 107 6.29 4.16 15.82
C LYS A 107 7.40 3.14 16.07
N ALA A 108 7.21 1.91 15.62
CA ALA A 108 8.13 0.80 15.88
C ALA A 108 9.34 0.76 14.92
N TYR A 109 9.13 1.15 13.66
CA TYR A 109 10.11 1.07 12.56
C TYR A 109 10.06 2.33 11.66
N PRO A 110 10.27 3.54 12.23
CA PRO A 110 10.16 4.79 11.48
C PRO A 110 11.08 4.87 10.25
N GLN A 111 12.24 4.21 10.27
CA GLN A 111 13.23 4.18 9.18
C GLN A 111 12.60 3.76 7.84
N THR A 112 11.71 2.77 7.86
CA THR A 112 11.04 2.24 6.66
C THR A 112 9.59 2.66 6.56
N SER A 113 8.96 3.12 7.65
CA SER A 113 7.51 3.35 7.70
C SER A 113 7.09 4.80 7.90
N LEU A 114 7.98 5.73 8.27
CA LEU A 114 7.70 7.18 8.35
C LEU A 114 7.87 7.86 6.97
N ARG A 115 7.34 7.26 5.91
CA ARG A 115 7.47 7.77 4.53
C ARG A 115 6.22 8.57 4.14
N PRO A 116 6.33 9.79 3.58
CA PRO A 116 5.17 10.61 3.21
C PRO A 116 4.14 9.87 2.36
N SER A 117 4.60 9.02 1.44
CA SER A 117 3.75 8.18 0.58
C SER A 117 2.75 7.31 1.35
N TYR A 118 3.12 6.81 2.54
CA TYR A 118 2.24 5.96 3.35
C TYR A 118 1.14 6.74 4.07
N PHE A 119 1.26 8.07 4.17
CA PHE A 119 0.26 8.95 4.78
C PHE A 119 -0.75 9.49 3.76
N LEU A 120 -0.43 9.48 2.46
CA LEU A 120 -1.30 10.04 1.41
C LEU A 120 -2.72 9.46 1.41
N PRO A 121 -2.94 8.13 1.52
CA PRO A 121 -4.30 7.60 1.57
C PRO A 121 -5.07 8.07 2.82
N THR A 122 -4.38 8.20 3.96
CA THR A 122 -4.95 8.70 5.22
C THR A 122 -5.37 10.16 5.11
N LEU A 123 -4.49 11.01 4.56
CA LEU A 123 -4.80 12.43 4.31
C LEU A 123 -5.99 12.59 3.36
N GLY A 124 -6.00 11.81 2.27
CA GLY A 124 -7.14 11.78 1.34
C GLY A 124 -8.44 11.34 2.00
N THR A 125 -8.37 10.35 2.90
CA THR A 125 -9.52 9.87 3.67
C THR A 125 -10.08 10.95 4.60
N ILE A 126 -9.20 11.65 5.33
CA ILE A 126 -9.60 12.74 6.24
C ILE A 126 -10.20 13.90 5.43
N ALA A 127 -9.57 14.28 4.32
CA ALA A 127 -10.07 15.33 3.45
C ALA A 127 -11.46 14.99 2.89
N LEU A 128 -11.66 13.75 2.44
CA LEU A 128 -12.94 13.28 1.94
C LEU A 128 -14.02 13.29 3.03
N ALA A 129 -13.70 12.83 4.24
CA ALA A 129 -14.63 12.83 5.37
C ALA A 129 -15.01 14.26 5.79
N GLY A 130 -14.03 15.15 5.92
CA GLY A 130 -14.26 16.55 6.29
C GLY A 130 -15.08 17.31 5.23
N LEU A 131 -14.76 17.11 3.95
CA LEU A 131 -15.51 17.71 2.85
C LEU A 131 -16.92 17.14 2.74
N GLY A 132 -17.09 15.84 2.98
CA GLY A 132 -18.40 15.18 3.07
C GLY A 132 -19.26 15.72 4.21
N ALA A 133 -18.69 15.95 5.39
CA ALA A 133 -19.41 16.57 6.50
C ALA A 133 -19.82 18.01 6.18
N ALA A 134 -18.91 18.81 5.61
CA ALA A 134 -19.20 20.19 5.21
C ALA A 134 -20.26 20.29 4.10
N ALA A 135 -20.32 19.30 3.21
CA ALA A 135 -21.30 19.23 2.12
C ALA A 135 -22.75 19.12 2.62
N ILE A 136 -22.98 18.67 3.86
CA ILE A 136 -24.32 18.66 4.48
C ILE A 136 -24.86 20.08 4.63
N PHE A 137 -23.98 21.04 4.94
CA PHE A 137 -24.37 22.40 5.30
C PHE A 137 -24.08 23.45 4.22
N SER A 138 -23.24 23.12 3.22
CA SER A 138 -22.76 24.10 2.24
C SER A 138 -22.86 23.61 0.81
N GLY A 139 -23.56 24.38 -0.05
CA GLY A 139 -23.60 24.14 -1.49
C GLY A 139 -22.22 24.22 -2.16
N LYS A 140 -21.35 25.11 -1.68
CA LYS A 140 -19.96 25.20 -2.15
C LYS A 140 -19.17 23.94 -1.81
N ALA A 141 -19.37 23.38 -0.61
CA ALA A 141 -18.72 22.14 -0.22
C ALA A 141 -19.26 20.93 -1.02
N ARG A 142 -20.56 20.89 -1.34
CA ARG A 142 -21.12 19.88 -2.27
C ARG A 142 -20.49 19.95 -3.65
N ALA A 143 -20.37 21.15 -4.21
CA ALA A 143 -19.73 21.35 -5.51
C ALA A 143 -18.25 20.92 -5.47
N ALA A 144 -17.50 21.32 -4.43
CA ALA A 144 -16.11 20.92 -4.26
C ALA A 144 -15.95 19.40 -4.11
N LEU A 145 -16.83 18.73 -3.37
CA LEU A 145 -16.84 17.27 -3.24
C LEU A 145 -17.10 16.61 -4.61
N GLY A 146 -18.10 17.10 -5.35
CA GLY A 146 -18.41 16.60 -6.68
C GLY A 146 -17.24 16.74 -7.65
N VAL A 147 -16.57 17.89 -7.64
CA VAL A 147 -15.36 18.14 -8.46
C VAL A 147 -14.22 17.21 -8.03
N ALA A 148 -13.97 17.04 -6.73
CA ALA A 148 -12.90 16.17 -6.24
C ALA A 148 -13.13 14.70 -6.63
N LEU A 149 -14.35 14.19 -6.43
CA LEU A 149 -14.72 12.82 -6.81
C LEU A 149 -14.71 12.64 -8.33
N GLY A 150 -15.19 13.62 -9.08
CA GLY A 150 -15.16 13.63 -10.54
C GLY A 150 -13.73 13.60 -11.08
N ALA A 151 -12.85 14.46 -10.56
CA ALA A 151 -11.43 14.48 -10.93
C ALA A 151 -10.73 13.18 -10.57
N TYR A 152 -11.02 12.60 -9.40
CA TYR A 152 -10.48 11.30 -9.00
C TYR A 152 -10.93 10.17 -9.93
N ALA A 153 -12.22 10.13 -10.28
CA ALA A 153 -12.77 9.14 -11.19
C ALA A 153 -12.15 9.28 -12.59
N VAL A 154 -12.18 10.47 -13.19
CA VAL A 154 -11.63 10.72 -14.54
C VAL A 154 -10.13 10.44 -14.57
N GLY A 155 -9.37 10.99 -13.64
CA GLY A 155 -7.92 10.76 -13.55
C GLY A 155 -7.59 9.28 -13.35
N GLY A 156 -8.36 8.57 -12.52
CA GLY A 156 -8.20 7.15 -12.33
C GLY A 156 -8.50 6.31 -13.57
N VAL A 157 -9.54 6.66 -14.35
CA VAL A 157 -9.83 6.00 -15.63
C VAL A 157 -8.74 6.28 -16.65
N VAL A 158 -8.27 7.52 -16.76
CA VAL A 158 -7.17 7.90 -17.67
C VAL A 158 -5.90 7.12 -17.35
N LEU A 159 -5.52 7.05 -16.06
CA LEU A 159 -4.39 6.23 -15.63
C LEU A 159 -4.63 4.73 -15.90
N GLY A 160 -5.85 4.26 -15.66
CA GLY A 160 -6.26 2.89 -15.96
C GLY A 160 -6.08 2.56 -17.44
N LEU A 161 -6.59 3.40 -18.35
CA LEU A 161 -6.47 3.21 -19.80
C LEU A 161 -5.02 3.32 -20.29
N ALA A 162 -4.20 4.14 -19.63
CA ALA A 162 -2.78 4.25 -19.96
C ALA A 162 -1.94 3.04 -19.49
N GLU A 163 -2.42 2.30 -18.48
CA GLU A 163 -1.68 1.19 -17.88
C GLU A 163 -2.26 -0.20 -18.20
N ARG A 164 -3.46 -0.28 -18.79
CA ARG A 164 -4.24 -1.50 -18.96
C ARG A 164 -4.76 -1.67 -20.38
N ASP A 165 -4.59 -2.88 -20.88
CA ASP A 165 -5.14 -3.28 -22.18
C ASP A 165 -6.66 -3.52 -22.12
N GLU A 166 -7.20 -3.89 -20.95
CA GLU A 166 -8.62 -4.20 -20.76
C GLU A 166 -9.40 -2.97 -20.25
N PRO A 167 -10.30 -2.35 -21.04
CA PRO A 167 -11.00 -1.13 -20.65
C PRO A 167 -11.94 -1.32 -19.45
N SER A 168 -12.51 -2.52 -19.28
CA SER A 168 -13.38 -2.85 -18.15
C SER A 168 -12.66 -2.66 -16.80
N ILE A 169 -11.38 -3.06 -16.75
CA ILE A 169 -10.52 -2.91 -15.58
C ILE A 169 -10.17 -1.44 -15.36
N ALA A 170 -9.88 -0.71 -16.43
CA ALA A 170 -9.59 0.72 -16.35
C ALA A 170 -10.77 1.52 -15.78
N VAL A 171 -12.00 1.19 -16.19
CA VAL A 171 -13.22 1.83 -15.68
C VAL A 171 -13.50 1.45 -14.21
N ALA A 172 -13.21 0.20 -13.82
CA ALA A 172 -13.41 -0.26 -12.45
C ALA A 172 -12.34 0.28 -11.46
N LEU A 173 -11.12 0.56 -11.95
CA LEU A 173 -9.95 0.89 -11.14
C LEU A 173 -10.16 2.06 -10.14
N PRO A 174 -10.76 3.21 -10.51
CA PRO A 174 -10.97 4.30 -9.57
C PRO A 174 -11.84 3.89 -8.38
N GLY A 175 -12.91 3.12 -8.60
CA GLY A 175 -13.77 2.65 -7.53
C GLY A 175 -13.04 1.73 -6.56
N VAL A 176 -12.27 0.78 -7.11
CA VAL A 176 -11.45 -0.14 -6.30
C VAL A 176 -10.38 0.62 -5.52
N ALA A 177 -9.72 1.59 -6.16
CA ALA A 177 -8.67 2.39 -5.54
C ALA A 177 -9.22 3.29 -4.43
N LEU A 178 -10.35 3.96 -4.64
CA LEU A 178 -10.98 4.79 -3.62
C LEU A 178 -11.34 3.96 -2.38
N ALA A 179 -12.02 2.82 -2.58
CA ALA A 179 -12.38 1.93 -1.49
C ALA A 179 -11.14 1.41 -0.74
N SER A 180 -10.07 1.08 -1.49
CA SER A 180 -8.81 0.60 -0.92
C SER A 180 -8.09 1.69 -0.13
N HIS A 181 -8.00 2.92 -0.65
CA HIS A 181 -7.36 4.04 0.05
C HIS A 181 -8.09 4.46 1.31
N VAL A 182 -9.43 4.52 1.27
CA VAL A 182 -10.25 4.80 2.45
C VAL A 182 -10.07 3.70 3.50
N THR A 183 -10.14 2.43 3.08
CA THR A 183 -9.92 1.29 3.97
C THR A 183 -8.53 1.32 4.60
N TYR A 184 -7.50 1.54 3.79
CA TYR A 184 -6.12 1.71 4.27
C TYR A 184 -6.03 2.87 5.26
N GLY A 185 -6.56 4.05 4.92
CA GLY A 185 -6.43 5.27 5.70
C GLY A 185 -7.05 5.16 7.09
N ILE A 186 -8.27 4.61 7.17
CA ILE A 186 -8.94 4.32 8.46
C ILE A 186 -8.09 3.38 9.30
N GLN A 187 -7.58 2.31 8.68
CA GLN A 187 -6.84 1.27 9.37
C GLN A 187 -5.45 1.73 9.80
N PHE A 188 -4.82 2.60 9.01
CA PHE A 188 -3.56 3.25 9.33
C PHE A 188 -3.68 4.09 10.59
N VAL A 189 -4.72 4.93 10.71
CA VAL A 189 -4.98 5.68 11.94
C VAL A 189 -5.19 4.74 13.12
N ARG A 190 -5.98 3.66 12.94
CA ARG A 190 -6.16 2.65 13.98
C ARG A 190 -4.83 2.04 14.44
N GLY A 191 -3.98 1.62 13.50
CA GLY A 191 -2.65 1.09 13.80
C GLY A 191 -1.74 2.08 14.52
N LEU A 192 -1.78 3.36 14.11
CA LEU A 192 -1.03 4.43 14.76
C LEU A 192 -1.44 4.62 16.22
N LEU A 193 -2.73 4.45 16.52
CA LEU A 193 -3.27 4.54 17.89
C LEU A 193 -3.11 3.24 18.70
N THR A 194 -2.91 2.09 18.05
CA THR A 194 -2.71 0.80 18.71
C THR A 194 -1.39 0.75 19.48
N ARG A 195 -1.40 0.35 20.75
CA ARG A 195 -0.18 0.23 21.59
C ARG A 195 0.63 -1.03 21.29
N GLN A 196 -0.06 -2.14 21.04
CA GLN A 196 0.55 -3.43 20.73
C GLN A 196 -0.26 -4.09 19.62
N LEU A 197 0.43 -4.56 18.58
CA LEU A 197 -0.20 -5.28 17.49
C LEU A 197 -0.31 -6.75 17.90
N GLU A 198 -1.54 -7.24 18.08
CA GLU A 198 -1.79 -8.66 18.35
C GLU A 198 -1.46 -9.51 17.11
N ARG A 199 -1.09 -10.77 17.34
CA ARG A 199 -0.96 -11.80 16.31
C ARG A 199 -2.29 -12.10 15.65
#